data_AF-A0A804ICQ3-F1
#
_entry.id   AF-A0A804ICQ3-F1
#
_cell.length_a   1.000
_cell.length_b   1.000
_cell.length_c   1.000
_cell.angle_alpha   90.00
_cell.angle_beta   90.00
_cell.angle_gamma   90.00
#
_symmetry.space_group_name_H-M   'P 1'
#
loop_
_entity.id
_entity.type
_entity.pdbx_description
1 polymer ?
#
loop_
_entity_poly.entity_id
_entity_poly.type
_entity_poly.pdbx_seq_one_letter_code
_entity_poly.pdbx_strand_id
1 'polypeptide(L)'
;MIGDNLKKVLSSLLASCIQAPRTSRASLIRGSRSQANAMAQQALIAHWQSIVKSLTNYLKILRANHVPPFLVHKVFTEIFSFINVQLFNSLLLRRECCSFSNGEYLKAGLTELEHWCYDATEEYAGSTWGELKHIRQAVGFLVCFFMKSTLTLKEITNDLCPVLSIQQLYRISTMYWDDKYGTQRIIRGHFKYESYDD
;
A
#
# COMPACT_ATOMS: atom_id res chain seq x y z
N MET A 1 -9.16 10.25 -21.31
CA MET A 1 -9.23 11.73 -21.25
C MET A 1 -9.87 12.30 -19.98
N ILE A 2 -10.96 11.75 -19.42
CA ILE A 2 -11.52 12.25 -18.12
C ILE A 2 -10.81 11.59 -16.93
N GLY A 3 -10.55 10.27 -16.98
CA GLY A 3 -9.80 9.56 -15.94
C GLY A 3 -8.33 10.01 -15.80
N ASP A 4 -7.73 10.54 -16.87
CA ASP A 4 -6.31 10.94 -16.86
C ASP A 4 -6.03 12.14 -15.95
N ASN A 5 -7.00 13.04 -15.80
CA ASN A 5 -6.88 14.17 -14.87
C ASN A 5 -6.90 13.69 -13.42
N LEU A 6 -7.78 12.74 -13.09
CA LEU A 6 -7.79 12.14 -11.76
C LEU A 6 -6.52 11.32 -11.52
N LYS A 7 -6.06 10.52 -12.49
CA LYS A 7 -4.79 9.79 -12.39
C LYS A 7 -3.59 10.72 -12.14
N LYS A 8 -3.54 11.90 -12.77
CA LYS A 8 -2.49 12.90 -12.51
C LYS A 8 -2.53 13.43 -11.07
N VAL A 9 -3.72 13.80 -10.59
CA VAL A 9 -3.92 14.25 -9.19
C VAL A 9 -3.51 13.14 -8.22
N LEU A 10 -3.97 11.92 -8.47
CA LEU A 10 -3.62 10.74 -7.68
C LEU A 10 -2.12 10.45 -7.75
N SER A 11 -1.45 10.62 -8.88
CA SER A 11 0.01 10.42 -8.99
C SER A 11 0.78 11.30 -8.00
N SER A 12 0.40 12.57 -7.91
CA SER A 12 1.02 13.52 -6.97
C SER A 12 0.73 13.16 -5.51
N LEU A 13 -0.50 12.73 -5.20
CA LEU A 13 -0.88 12.34 -3.85
C LEU A 13 -0.22 11.03 -3.44
N LEU A 14 -0.23 10.03 -4.32
CA LEU A 14 0.44 8.74 -4.12
C LEU A 14 1.94 8.93 -3.93
N ALA A 15 2.59 9.83 -4.69
CA ALA A 15 4.00 10.15 -4.47
C ALA A 15 4.29 10.58 -3.02
N SER A 16 3.33 11.26 -2.38
CA SER A 16 3.39 11.71 -0.98
C SER A 16 3.00 10.61 0.02
N CYS A 17 2.33 9.54 -0.43
CA CYS A 17 1.94 8.36 0.35
C CYS A 17 2.90 7.17 0.19
N ILE A 18 3.87 7.21 -0.71
CA ILE A 18 4.81 6.10 -0.94
C ILE A 18 5.71 5.86 0.29
N GLN A 19 5.97 6.92 1.06
CA GLN A 19 6.76 6.85 2.28
C GLN A 19 5.97 7.42 3.45
N ALA A 20 6.00 6.72 4.58
CA ALA A 20 5.60 7.29 5.86
C ALA A 20 6.42 8.58 6.12
N PRO A 21 5.78 9.75 6.36
CA PRO A 21 6.43 10.94 6.88
C PRO A 21 7.41 10.61 8.02
N ARG A 22 8.70 10.63 7.68
CA ARG A 22 9.76 10.50 8.66
C ARG A 22 9.91 11.87 9.32
N THR A 23 9.54 11.97 10.58
CA THR A 23 9.97 13.13 11.37
C THR A 23 11.50 13.11 11.39
N SER A 24 12.10 14.13 10.79
CA SER A 24 13.55 14.27 10.75
C SER A 24 14.10 14.13 12.17
N ARG A 25 14.99 13.15 12.38
CA ARG A 25 15.67 12.85 13.67
C ARG A 25 16.44 14.03 14.30
N ALA A 26 16.39 15.22 13.70
CA ALA A 26 17.13 16.40 14.12
C ALA A 26 16.54 17.12 15.35
N SER A 27 15.34 16.77 15.84
CA SER A 27 14.68 17.50 16.95
C SER A 27 14.45 16.68 18.22
N LEU A 28 15.02 15.49 18.37
CA LEU A 28 14.81 14.64 19.56
C LEU A 28 15.71 15.06 20.74
N ILE A 29 15.52 16.27 21.25
CA ILE A 29 15.84 16.65 22.62
C ILE A 29 14.53 17.05 23.31
N ARG A 30 14.17 16.28 24.35
CA ARG A 30 13.03 16.41 25.29
C ARG A 30 11.66 15.84 24.86
N GLY A 31 11.34 14.69 25.45
CA GLY A 31 10.38 14.70 26.56
C GLY A 31 8.90 14.39 26.29
N SER A 32 8.42 14.16 25.05
CA SER A 32 7.03 13.73 24.84
C SER A 32 6.89 12.78 23.64
N ARG A 33 7.09 11.47 23.89
CA ARG A 33 7.07 10.43 22.85
C ARG A 33 5.65 10.03 22.39
N SER A 34 4.62 10.29 23.19
CA SER A 34 3.24 9.86 22.89
C SER A 34 2.48 10.87 22.03
N GLN A 35 2.64 12.17 22.29
CA GLN A 35 1.87 13.22 21.62
C GLN A 35 2.43 13.59 20.24
N ALA A 36 3.76 13.55 20.09
CA ALA A 36 4.43 13.74 18.79
C ALA A 36 4.14 12.59 17.81
N ASN A 37 4.02 11.36 18.31
CA ASN A 37 3.65 10.19 17.50
C ASN A 37 2.19 10.26 17.02
N ALA A 38 1.27 10.70 17.87
CA ALA A 38 -0.14 10.88 17.47
C ALA A 38 -0.31 11.95 16.39
N MET A 39 0.41 13.08 16.48
CA MET A 39 0.38 14.14 15.46
C MET A 39 1.03 13.70 14.14
N ALA A 40 2.12 12.93 14.21
CA ALA A 40 2.73 12.32 13.04
C ALA A 40 1.78 11.29 12.39
N GLN A 41 1.09 10.45 13.18
CA GLN A 41 0.03 9.54 12.70
C GLN A 41 -1.17 10.26 12.09
N GLN A 42 -1.56 11.41 12.63
CA GLN A 42 -2.64 12.22 12.06
C GLN A 42 -2.25 12.83 10.71
N ALA A 43 -1.00 13.29 10.57
CA ALA A 43 -0.45 13.77 9.30
C ALA A 43 -0.28 12.63 8.28
N LEU A 44 0.07 11.42 8.74
CA LEU A 44 0.16 10.20 7.94
C LEU A 44 -1.19 9.89 7.28
N ILE A 45 -2.27 9.85 8.06
CA ILE A 45 -3.63 9.54 7.56
C ILE A 45 -4.16 10.67 6.65
N ALA A 46 -3.75 11.92 6.86
CA ALA A 46 -4.23 13.07 6.09
C ALA A 46 -4.01 12.91 4.58
N HIS A 47 -2.88 12.33 4.14
CA HIS A 47 -2.65 12.10 2.71
C HIS A 47 -3.61 11.07 2.11
N TRP A 48 -3.88 9.98 2.84
CA TRP A 48 -4.86 8.97 2.41
C TRP A 48 -6.28 9.53 2.39
N GLN A 49 -6.65 10.34 3.39
CA GLN A 49 -7.93 11.06 3.42
C GLN A 49 -8.09 12.01 2.23
N SER A 50 -7.00 12.65 1.78
CA SER A 50 -7.01 13.48 0.56
C SER A 50 -7.28 12.66 -0.71
N ILE A 51 -6.71 11.45 -0.80
CA ILE A 51 -6.99 10.50 -1.90
C ILE A 51 -8.47 10.11 -1.87
N VAL A 52 -8.97 9.65 -0.73
CA VAL A 52 -10.38 9.26 -0.55
C VAL A 52 -11.33 10.41 -0.90
N LYS A 53 -11.03 11.63 -0.43
CA LYS A 53 -11.81 12.82 -0.76
C LYS A 53 -11.81 13.10 -2.27
N SER A 54 -10.68 12.91 -2.94
CA SER A 54 -10.56 13.08 -4.40
C SER A 54 -11.40 12.06 -5.16
N LEU A 55 -11.37 10.78 -4.75
CA LEU A 55 -12.21 9.72 -5.32
C LEU A 55 -13.70 10.02 -5.11
N THR A 56 -14.10 10.41 -3.90
CA THR A 56 -15.48 10.80 -3.57
C THR A 56 -15.96 11.99 -4.40
N ASN A 57 -15.13 13.04 -4.53
CA ASN A 57 -15.50 14.21 -5.31
C ASN A 57 -15.68 13.86 -6.80
N TYR A 58 -14.80 13.00 -7.33
CA TYR A 58 -14.90 12.54 -8.70
C TYR A 58 -16.15 11.68 -8.94
N LEU A 59 -16.48 10.76 -8.01
CA LEU A 59 -17.73 10.00 -8.06
C LEU A 59 -18.96 10.93 -8.06
N LYS A 60 -18.97 11.96 -7.20
CA LYS A 60 -20.05 12.96 -7.17
C LYS A 60 -20.20 13.69 -8.50
N ILE A 61 -19.08 14.09 -9.13
CA ILE A 61 -19.10 14.74 -10.45
C ILE A 61 -19.68 13.79 -11.50
N LEU A 62 -19.23 12.53 -11.54
CA LEU A 62 -19.74 11.56 -12.52
C LEU A 62 -21.25 11.32 -12.34
N ARG A 63 -21.73 11.22 -11.11
CA ARG A 63 -23.16 11.09 -10.79
C ARG A 63 -23.96 12.33 -11.19
N ALA A 64 -23.43 13.53 -10.90
CA ALA A 64 -24.07 14.79 -11.28
C ALA A 64 -24.16 14.99 -12.81
N ASN A 65 -23.24 14.38 -13.56
CA ASN A 65 -23.25 14.38 -15.03
C ASN A 65 -24.05 13.21 -15.63
N HIS A 66 -24.83 12.49 -14.82
CA HIS A 66 -25.66 11.36 -15.24
C HIS A 66 -24.87 10.28 -16.02
N VAL A 67 -23.59 10.09 -15.68
CA VAL A 67 -22.77 9.06 -16.31
C VAL A 67 -23.33 7.68 -15.93
N PRO A 68 -23.61 6.81 -16.91
CA PRO A 68 -24.12 5.47 -16.65
C PRO A 68 -23.25 4.71 -15.62
N PRO A 69 -23.86 4.00 -14.64
CA PRO A 69 -23.13 3.34 -13.56
C PRO A 69 -22.05 2.36 -14.05
N PHE A 70 -22.30 1.61 -15.12
CA PHE A 70 -21.33 0.68 -15.71
C PHE A 70 -20.06 1.38 -16.23
N LEU A 71 -20.17 2.64 -16.71
CA LEU A 71 -19.01 3.43 -17.13
C LEU A 71 -18.25 3.94 -15.92
N VAL A 72 -18.96 4.41 -14.89
CA VAL A 72 -18.36 4.84 -13.63
C VAL A 72 -17.57 3.69 -13.01
N HIS A 73 -18.14 2.50 -12.97
CA HIS A 73 -17.47 1.30 -12.49
C HIS A 73 -16.18 1.01 -13.26
N LYS A 74 -16.21 1.00 -14.60
CA LYS A 74 -15.00 0.81 -15.43
C LYS A 74 -13.91 1.85 -15.14
N VAL A 75 -14.30 3.11 -14.96
CA VAL A 75 -13.36 4.19 -14.64
C VAL A 75 -12.70 3.95 -13.28
N PHE A 76 -13.46 3.55 -12.26
CA PHE A 76 -12.89 3.26 -10.94
C PHE A 76 -12.05 1.98 -10.92
N THR A 77 -12.41 0.94 -11.68
CA THR A 77 -11.56 -0.23 -11.90
C THR A 77 -10.18 0.19 -12.44
N GLU A 78 -10.17 1.06 -13.46
CA GLU A 78 -8.92 1.56 -14.04
C GLU A 78 -8.11 2.42 -13.06
N ILE A 79 -8.78 3.24 -12.25
CA ILE A 79 -8.14 4.06 -11.21
C ILE A 79 -7.50 3.20 -10.12
N PHE A 80 -8.19 2.17 -9.62
CA PHE A 80 -7.65 1.30 -8.59
C PHE A 80 -6.53 0.42 -9.13
N SER A 81 -6.64 -0.06 -10.37
CA SER A 81 -5.55 -0.75 -11.04
C SER A 81 -4.31 0.15 -11.16
N PHE A 82 -4.50 1.44 -11.48
CA PHE A 82 -3.44 2.43 -11.49
C PHE A 82 -2.81 2.64 -10.10
N ILE A 83 -3.62 2.79 -9.04
CA ILE A 83 -3.13 2.91 -7.66
C ILE A 83 -2.31 1.66 -7.27
N ASN A 84 -2.81 0.46 -7.59
CA ASN A 84 -2.13 -0.80 -7.35
C ASN A 84 -0.74 -0.81 -7.99
N VAL A 85 -0.65 -0.50 -9.29
CA VAL A 85 0.61 -0.50 -10.03
C VAL A 85 1.59 0.53 -9.45
N GLN A 86 1.12 1.75 -9.15
CA GLN A 86 2.00 2.81 -8.62
C GLN A 86 2.60 2.46 -7.26
N LEU A 87 1.77 2.01 -6.32
CA LEU A 87 2.22 1.65 -4.97
C LEU A 87 3.10 0.40 -5.00
N PHE A 88 2.70 -0.61 -5.77
CA PHE A 88 3.45 -1.86 -5.87
C PHE A 88 4.81 -1.66 -6.56
N ASN A 89 4.88 -0.89 -7.65
CA ASN A 89 6.15 -0.54 -8.29
C ASN A 89 7.06 0.23 -7.33
N SER A 90 6.50 1.09 -6.49
CA SER A 90 7.27 1.82 -5.49
C SER A 90 7.91 0.89 -4.47
N LEU A 91 7.23 -0.19 -4.06
CA LEU A 91 7.82 -1.24 -3.21
C LEU A 91 8.88 -2.08 -3.94
N LEU A 92 8.73 -2.33 -5.24
CA LEU A 92 9.69 -3.14 -6.02
C LEU A 92 10.97 -2.39 -6.42
N LEU A 93 10.88 -1.08 -6.57
CA LEU A 93 11.97 -0.26 -7.11
C LEU A 93 12.76 0.49 -6.03
N ARG A 94 12.18 0.72 -4.85
CA ARG A 94 12.74 1.63 -3.85
C ARG A 94 12.89 0.97 -2.49
N ARG A 95 14.14 0.88 -2.02
CA ARG A 95 14.48 0.21 -0.75
C ARG A 95 13.86 0.91 0.45
N GLU A 96 13.78 2.22 0.42
CA GLU A 96 13.29 3.06 1.51
C GLU A 96 11.78 2.93 1.77
N CYS A 97 11.06 2.27 0.86
CA CYS A 97 9.64 1.94 0.97
C CYS A 97 9.40 0.55 1.61
N CYS A 98 10.43 -0.29 1.71
CA CYS A 98 10.33 -1.63 2.28
C CYS A 98 10.72 -1.59 3.77
N SER A 99 9.89 -1.00 4.62
CA SER A 99 10.09 -1.06 6.07
C SER A 99 8.82 -1.45 6.81
N PHE A 100 8.95 -1.92 8.06
CA PHE A 100 7.80 -2.27 8.88
C PHE A 100 6.86 -1.08 9.06
N SER A 101 7.43 0.07 9.44
CA SER A 101 6.67 1.30 9.65
C SER A 101 5.95 1.76 8.37
N ASN A 102 6.58 1.59 7.20
CA ASN A 102 5.93 1.88 5.92
C ASN A 102 4.83 0.87 5.56
N GLY A 103 5.03 -0.40 5.92
CA GLY A 103 4.01 -1.46 5.79
C GLY A 103 2.77 -1.15 6.63
N GLU A 104 2.94 -0.76 7.89
CA GLU A 104 1.83 -0.32 8.74
C GLU A 104 1.11 0.91 8.16
N TYR A 105 1.88 1.85 7.62
CA TYR A 105 1.33 3.05 6.98
C TYR A 105 0.48 2.73 5.74
N LEU A 106 1.01 1.91 4.83
CA LEU A 106 0.29 1.49 3.63
C LEU A 106 -0.93 0.64 4.00
N LYS A 107 -0.84 -0.18 5.05
CA LYS A 107 -1.97 -0.98 5.54
C LYS A 107 -3.13 -0.08 5.99
N ALA A 108 -2.86 0.97 6.76
CA ALA A 108 -3.88 1.93 7.16
C ALA A 108 -4.52 2.63 5.94
N GLY A 109 -3.70 3.04 4.96
CA GLY A 109 -4.19 3.62 3.71
C GLY A 109 -5.08 2.68 2.89
N LEU A 110 -4.72 1.40 2.81
CA LEU A 110 -5.54 0.39 2.15
C LEU A 110 -6.88 0.18 2.85
N THR A 111 -6.93 0.24 4.18
CA THR A 111 -8.18 0.19 4.95
C THR A 111 -9.10 1.37 4.62
N GLU A 112 -8.56 2.58 4.49
CA GLU A 112 -9.35 3.76 4.07
C GLU A 112 -9.94 3.59 2.66
N LEU A 113 -9.18 3.01 1.74
CA LEU A 113 -9.66 2.70 0.39
C LEU A 113 -10.72 1.58 0.39
N GLU A 114 -10.58 0.58 1.26
CA GLU A 114 -11.56 -0.49 1.45
C GLU A 114 -12.91 0.07 1.94
N HIS A 115 -12.85 0.94 2.95
CA HIS A 115 -14.03 1.64 3.46
C HIS A 115 -14.70 2.48 2.38
N TRP A 116 -13.91 3.22 1.59
CA TRP A 116 -14.46 4.00 0.47
C TRP A 116 -15.18 3.12 -0.56
N CYS A 117 -14.65 1.94 -0.90
CA CYS A 117 -15.31 1.00 -1.81
C CYS A 117 -16.66 0.52 -1.26
N TYR A 118 -16.75 0.28 0.06
CA TYR A 118 -18.00 -0.10 0.71
C TYR A 118 -19.03 1.04 0.63
N ASP A 119 -18.62 2.26 0.94
CA ASP A 119 -19.48 3.45 0.94
C ASP A 119 -19.92 3.88 -0.47
N ALA A 120 -19.08 3.65 -1.49
CA ALA A 120 -19.38 3.97 -2.88
C ALA A 120 -20.46 3.06 -3.49
N THR A 121 -20.99 2.08 -2.74
CA THR A 121 -21.99 1.07 -3.12
C THR A 121 -21.51 0.10 -4.21
N GLU A 122 -22.08 -1.10 -4.21
CA GLU A 122 -21.70 -2.21 -5.10
C GLU A 122 -21.85 -1.84 -6.59
N GLU A 123 -22.82 -0.98 -6.92
CA GLU A 123 -23.08 -0.50 -8.27
C GLU A 123 -21.89 0.26 -8.90
N TYR A 124 -21.15 1.04 -8.10
CA TYR A 124 -20.06 1.90 -8.60
C TYR A 124 -18.66 1.36 -8.29
N ALA A 125 -18.49 0.61 -7.19
CA ALA A 125 -17.18 0.14 -6.73
C ALA A 125 -17.10 -1.38 -6.50
N GLY A 126 -18.16 -2.14 -6.77
CA GLY A 126 -18.36 -3.53 -6.32
C GLY A 126 -17.15 -4.48 -6.49
N SER A 127 -16.53 -4.55 -7.67
CA SER A 127 -15.34 -5.40 -7.88
C SER A 127 -14.01 -4.64 -7.86
N THR A 128 -14.06 -3.32 -7.69
CA THR A 128 -12.90 -2.44 -7.82
C THR A 128 -11.86 -2.64 -6.71
N TRP A 129 -12.28 -3.09 -5.52
CA TRP A 129 -11.37 -3.49 -4.42
C TRP A 129 -10.44 -4.64 -4.80
N GLY A 130 -10.88 -5.53 -5.70
CA GLY A 130 -10.08 -6.65 -6.20
C GLY A 130 -8.84 -6.22 -7.00
N GLU A 131 -8.85 -5.02 -7.57
CA GLU A 131 -7.72 -4.49 -8.36
C GLU A 131 -6.47 -4.21 -7.51
N LEU A 132 -6.63 -3.99 -6.20
CA LEU A 132 -5.53 -3.72 -5.25
C LEU A 132 -4.82 -4.99 -4.76
N LYS A 133 -5.06 -6.15 -5.38
CA LYS A 133 -4.54 -7.45 -4.92
C LYS A 133 -3.02 -7.51 -4.75
N HIS A 134 -2.23 -6.90 -5.63
CA HIS A 134 -0.76 -6.98 -5.55
C HIS A 134 -0.23 -6.17 -4.37
N ILE A 135 -0.67 -4.92 -4.23
CA ILE A 135 -0.25 -4.08 -3.11
C ILE A 135 -0.75 -4.62 -1.77
N ARG A 136 -1.97 -5.19 -1.73
CA ARG A 136 -2.52 -5.82 -0.52
C ARG A 136 -1.67 -7.01 -0.07
N GLN A 137 -1.31 -7.89 -0.99
CA GLN A 137 -0.44 -9.03 -0.68
C GLN A 137 0.97 -8.58 -0.28
N ALA A 138 1.55 -7.60 -0.98
CA ALA A 138 2.86 -7.06 -0.65
C ALA A 138 2.91 -6.40 0.73
N VAL A 139 1.88 -5.62 1.10
CA VAL A 139 1.76 -5.01 2.43
C VAL A 139 1.50 -6.07 3.49
N GLY A 140 0.65 -7.06 3.20
CA GLY A 140 0.44 -8.23 4.05
C GLY A 140 1.74 -8.98 4.33
N PHE A 141 2.55 -9.18 3.29
CA PHE A 141 3.90 -9.75 3.41
C PHE A 141 4.80 -8.90 4.31
N LEU A 142 4.89 -7.59 4.09
CA LEU A 142 5.71 -6.68 4.89
C LEU A 142 5.34 -6.68 6.39
N VAL A 143 4.05 -6.76 6.71
CA VAL A 143 3.55 -6.66 8.10
C VAL A 143 3.46 -8.03 8.79
N CYS A 144 3.00 -9.08 8.10
CA CYS A 144 2.72 -10.39 8.71
C CYS A 144 3.90 -11.36 8.62
N PHE A 145 4.61 -11.44 7.49
CA PHE A 145 5.65 -12.46 7.28
C PHE A 145 6.86 -12.21 8.18
N PHE A 146 7.33 -10.96 8.30
CA PHE A 146 8.53 -10.66 9.08
C PHE A 146 8.34 -10.66 10.60
N MET A 147 7.09 -10.70 11.09
CA MET A 147 6.77 -10.87 12.50
C MET A 147 6.69 -12.34 12.93
N LYS A 148 6.48 -13.27 11.99
CA LYS A 148 6.25 -14.71 12.22
C LYS A 148 7.35 -15.52 11.53
N SER A 149 8.58 -15.46 12.05
CA SER A 149 9.84 -16.00 11.50
C SER A 149 9.92 -17.52 11.22
N THR A 150 8.83 -18.17 10.83
CA THR A 150 8.69 -19.63 10.67
C THR A 150 7.71 -19.99 9.54
N LEU A 151 7.72 -19.25 8.43
CA LEU A 151 6.93 -19.59 7.24
C LEU A 151 7.87 -19.94 6.08
N THR A 152 7.61 -21.06 5.43
CA THR A 152 8.36 -21.55 4.26
C THR A 152 7.96 -20.79 3.00
N LEU A 153 8.82 -20.77 1.97
CA LEU A 153 8.50 -20.10 0.69
C LEU A 153 7.23 -20.64 0.04
N LYS A 154 6.96 -21.92 0.22
CA LYS A 154 5.75 -22.59 -0.28
C LYS A 154 4.49 -22.05 0.40
N GLU A 155 4.49 -21.90 1.72
CA GLU A 155 3.38 -21.31 2.47
C GLU A 155 3.21 -19.82 2.14
N ILE A 156 4.31 -19.08 1.92
CA ILE A 156 4.22 -17.67 1.48
C ILE A 156 3.55 -17.57 0.11
N THR A 157 4.01 -18.37 -0.84
CA THR A 157 3.56 -18.27 -2.25
C THR A 157 2.15 -18.81 -2.41
N ASN A 158 1.78 -19.86 -1.69
CA ASN A 158 0.46 -20.50 -1.82
C ASN A 158 -0.61 -19.84 -0.95
N ASP A 159 -0.28 -19.44 0.29
CA ASP A 159 -1.29 -19.02 1.26
C ASP A 159 -1.35 -17.50 1.48
N LEU A 160 -0.21 -16.80 1.36
CA LEU A 160 -0.11 -15.36 1.64
C LEU A 160 -0.13 -14.50 0.37
N CYS A 161 0.58 -14.92 -0.66
CA CYS A 161 0.88 -14.10 -1.83
C CYS A 161 0.72 -14.84 -3.18
N PRO A 162 -0.42 -15.51 -3.46
CA PRO A 162 -0.61 -16.28 -4.70
C PRO A 162 -0.59 -15.45 -5.98
N VAL A 163 -0.68 -14.12 -5.89
CA VAL A 163 -0.64 -13.23 -7.06
C VAL A 163 0.78 -12.73 -7.33
N LEU A 164 1.68 -12.79 -6.34
CA LEU A 164 3.05 -12.29 -6.49
C LEU A 164 3.98 -13.39 -7.01
N SER A 165 4.81 -13.05 -7.99
CA SER A 165 5.88 -13.94 -8.45
C SER A 165 6.99 -14.09 -7.40
N ILE A 166 7.70 -15.22 -7.44
CA ILE A 166 8.88 -15.48 -6.59
C ILE A 166 9.92 -14.37 -6.74
N GLN A 167 10.14 -13.86 -7.95
CA GLN A 167 11.08 -12.76 -8.20
C GLN A 167 10.66 -11.46 -7.49
N GLN A 168 9.37 -11.12 -7.51
CA GLN A 168 8.85 -9.94 -6.81
C GLN A 168 8.97 -10.10 -5.29
N LEU A 169 8.62 -11.27 -4.76
CA LEU A 169 8.78 -11.60 -3.34
C LEU A 169 10.25 -11.49 -2.91
N TYR A 170 11.17 -12.09 -3.67
CA TYR A 170 12.61 -12.00 -3.43
C TYR A 170 13.09 -10.55 -3.43
N ARG A 171 12.63 -9.75 -4.40
CA ARG A 171 13.00 -8.32 -4.53
C ARG A 171 12.56 -7.52 -3.30
N ILE A 172 11.30 -7.65 -2.88
CA ILE A 172 10.79 -6.96 -1.69
C ILE A 172 11.53 -7.43 -0.44
N SER A 173 11.75 -8.75 -0.31
CA SER A 173 12.39 -9.35 0.86
C SER A 173 13.83 -8.89 1.07
N THR A 174 14.61 -8.79 -0.02
CA THR A 174 16.01 -8.37 0.04
C THR A 174 16.17 -6.88 0.31
N MET A 175 15.17 -6.07 -0.05
CA MET A 175 15.16 -4.63 0.23
C MET A 175 14.64 -4.29 1.63
N TYR A 176 13.86 -5.19 2.25
CA TYR A 176 13.23 -4.96 3.53
C TYR A 176 14.21 -4.60 4.66
N TRP A 177 13.81 -3.63 5.49
CA TRP A 177 14.51 -3.25 6.71
C TRP A 177 13.51 -3.01 7.85
N ASP A 178 13.67 -3.73 8.96
CA ASP A 178 12.90 -3.48 10.20
C ASP A 178 13.45 -2.25 10.93
N ASP A 179 12.72 -1.14 10.86
CA ASP A 179 13.04 0.14 11.49
C ASP A 179 12.47 0.32 12.90
N LYS A 180 11.65 -0.63 13.39
CA LYS A 180 10.91 -0.51 14.66
C LYS A 180 11.38 -1.49 15.73
N TYR A 181 11.72 -2.72 15.36
CA TYR A 181 12.11 -3.79 16.30
C TYR A 181 13.54 -4.32 16.09
N GLY A 182 14.24 -3.88 15.04
CA GLY A 182 15.65 -4.22 14.82
C GLY A 182 15.91 -5.66 14.35
N THR A 183 14.91 -6.36 13.82
CA THR A 183 14.94 -7.78 13.41
C THR A 183 15.63 -8.00 12.06
N GLN A 184 16.80 -7.39 11.91
CA GLN A 184 17.64 -7.33 10.71
C GLN A 184 18.11 -8.66 10.12
N ARG A 185 18.18 -9.73 10.92
CA ARG A 185 19.15 -10.81 10.67
C ARG A 185 18.62 -12.04 9.93
N ILE A 186 17.31 -12.29 9.86
CA ILE A 186 16.83 -13.67 9.56
C ILE A 186 16.59 -13.93 8.06
N ILE A 187 16.43 -12.89 7.23
CA ILE A 187 15.85 -13.04 5.88
C ILE A 187 16.88 -13.42 4.82
N ARG A 188 18.14 -12.95 4.96
CA ARG A 188 19.19 -13.24 3.97
C ARG A 188 19.54 -14.74 3.88
N GLY A 189 19.16 -15.54 4.88
CA GLY A 189 19.37 -16.99 4.89
C GLY A 189 18.27 -17.73 4.11
N HIS A 190 17.00 -17.50 4.42
CA HIS A 190 15.89 -18.32 3.90
C HIS A 190 15.80 -18.38 2.37
N PHE A 191 15.96 -17.25 1.67
CA PHE A 191 15.91 -17.23 0.20
C PHE A 191 17.22 -17.61 -0.51
N LYS A 192 18.34 -17.71 0.23
CA LYS A 192 19.64 -18.10 -0.36
C LYS A 192 19.82 -19.61 -0.44
N TYR A 193 19.22 -20.36 0.50
CA TYR A 193 19.37 -21.81 0.55
C TYR A 193 18.38 -22.54 -0.34
N GLU A 194 17.20 -21.99 -0.63
CA GLU A 194 16.23 -22.62 -1.57
C GLU A 194 16.51 -22.34 -3.06
N SER A 195 17.48 -21.47 -3.40
CA SER A 195 17.84 -21.18 -4.80
C SER A 195 18.94 -22.07 -5.39
N TYR A 196 19.50 -22.99 -4.61
CA TYR A 196 20.57 -23.90 -5.02
C TYR A 196 20.17 -25.38 -5.03
N ASP A 197 18.96 -25.69 -4.59
CA ASP A 197 18.41 -27.05 -4.59
C ASP A 197 17.29 -27.13 -5.64
N ASP A 198 17.67 -27.05 -6.92
CA ASP A 198 16.95 -27.58 -8.08
C ASP A 198 17.97 -28.13 -9.10
#